data_AF-A0A803LEU3-F1
#
_entry.id   AF-A0A803LEU3-F1
#
_cell.length_a   1.000
_cell.length_b   1.000
_cell.length_c   1.000
_cell.angle_alpha   90.00
_cell.angle_beta   90.00
_cell.angle_gamma   90.00
#
_symmetry.space_group_name_H-M   'P 1'
#
loop_
_entity.id
_entity.type
_entity.pdbx_description
1 polymer ?
#
loop_
_entity_poly.entity_id
_entity_poly.type
_entity_poly.pdbx_seq_one_letter_code
_entity_poly.pdbx_strand_id
1 'polypeptide(L)' 'MKNGEARLLLGFPPNSRPTPSQVKAAYKRKVWDFHPDRFPADKRSYAESRFKMISEAYSCLLPGNCLPSFLVLAASS' A
#
# COMPACT_ATOMS: atom_id res chain seq x y z
N MET A 1 -2.84 0.59 13.42
CA MET A 1 -1.64 -0.21 13.03
C MET A 1 -0.38 0.33 13.74
N LYS A 2 0.55 -0.52 14.19
CA LYS A 2 1.85 -0.07 14.75
C LYS A 2 2.82 0.27 13.61
N ASN A 3 3.72 1.24 13.80
CA ASN A 3 4.74 1.62 12.79
C ASN A 3 5.61 0.42 12.32
N GLY A 4 5.90 -0.54 13.20
CA GLY A 4 6.63 -1.77 12.84
C GLY A 4 5.84 -2.69 11.89
N GLU A 5 4.54 -2.83 12.11
CA GLU A 5 3.63 -3.63 11.27
C GLU A 5 3.46 -3.00 9.89
N ALA A 6 3.31 -1.67 9.86
CA ALA A 6 3.21 -0.91 8.61
C ALA A 6 4.46 -1.09 7.73
N ARG A 7 5.64 -1.14 8.34
CA ARG A 7 6.92 -1.40 7.64
C ARG A 7 6.91 -2.79 7.03
N LEU A 8 6.55 -3.80 7.81
CA LEU A 8 6.48 -5.19 7.35
C LEU A 8 5.53 -5.36 6.17
N LEU A 9 4.37 -4.69 6.19
CA LEU A 9 3.40 -4.74 5.09
C LEU A 9 3.94 -4.17 3.77
N LEU A 10 4.74 -3.12 3.85
CA LEU A 10 5.43 -2.57 2.67
C LEU A 10 6.69 -3.35 2.28
N GLY A 11 7.11 -4.33 3.10
CA GLY A 11 8.31 -5.14 2.87
C GLY A 11 9.59 -4.57 3.49
N PHE A 12 9.47 -3.68 4.48
CA PHE A 12 10.58 -3.17 5.26
C PHE A 12 10.73 -3.94 6.59
N PRO A 13 11.96 -4.04 7.11
CA PRO A 13 12.18 -4.57 8.47
C PRO A 13 11.48 -3.71 9.52
N PRO A 14 10.95 -4.30 10.61
CA PRO A 14 10.26 -3.55 11.66
C PRO A 14 11.19 -2.55 12.37
N ASN A 15 12.48 -2.86 12.42
CA ASN A 15 13.54 -2.02 13.02
C ASN A 15 14.13 -0.99 12.05
N SER A 16 13.78 -1.03 10.76
CA SER A 16 14.30 -0.08 9.79
C SER A 16 13.45 1.19 9.74
N ARG A 17 14.07 2.34 9.47
CA ARG A 17 13.37 3.61 9.23
C ARG A 17 13.46 3.94 7.74
N PRO A 18 12.55 3.41 6.90
CA PRO A 18 12.55 3.72 5.47
C PRO A 18 12.27 5.20 5.26
N THR A 19 12.95 5.80 4.29
CA THR A 19 12.69 7.19 3.89
C THR A 19 11.38 7.28 3.09
N PRO A 20 10.72 8.45 3.04
CA PRO A 20 9.46 8.60 2.32
C PRO A 20 9.53 8.16 0.85
N SER A 21 10.68 8.36 0.19
CA SER A 21 10.94 7.89 -1.17
C SER A 21 10.94 6.36 -1.27
N GLN A 22 11.53 5.66 -0.32
CA GLN A 22 11.51 4.20 -0.26
C GLN A 22 10.10 3.68 0.02
N VAL A 23 9.40 4.29 1.00
CA VAL A 23 8.02 3.96 1.35
C VAL A 23 7.12 4.07 0.11
N LYS A 24 7.24 5.15 -0.67
CA LYS A 24 6.51 5.33 -1.93
C LYS A 24 6.89 4.31 -3.00
N ALA A 25 8.16 3.96 -3.15
CA ALA A 25 8.60 2.94 -4.12
C ALA A 25 8.07 1.54 -3.77
N ALA A 26 8.14 1.16 -2.50
CA ALA A 26 7.59 -0.10 -1.99
C ALA A 26 6.07 -0.17 -2.14
N TYR A 27 5.38 0.92 -1.80
CA TYR A 27 3.95 1.08 -1.99
C TYR A 27 3.55 0.89 -3.46
N LYS A 28 4.21 1.59 -4.40
CA LYS A 28 3.94 1.45 -5.85
C LYS A 28 4.05 0.01 -6.32
N ARG A 29 5.11 -0.70 -5.90
CA ARG A 29 5.30 -2.12 -6.24
C ARG A 29 4.16 -2.97 -5.71
N LYS A 30 3.78 -2.79 -4.44
CA LYS A 30 2.72 -3.56 -3.78
C LYS A 30 1.35 -3.29 -4.40
N VAL A 31 1.03 -2.02 -4.70
CA VAL A 31 -0.20 -1.66 -5.40
C VAL A 31 -0.27 -2.31 -6.77
N TRP A 32 0.84 -2.33 -7.52
CA TRP A 32 0.88 -2.97 -8.83
C TRP A 32 0.72 -4.50 -8.75
N ASP A 33 1.28 -5.11 -7.71
CA ASP A 33 1.17 -6.54 -7.42
C ASP A 33 -0.27 -6.94 -7.04
N PHE A 34 -0.97 -6.05 -6.32
CA PHE A 34 -2.37 -6.23 -5.87
C PHE A 34 -3.37 -5.40 -6.66
N HIS A 35 -3.08 -5.04 -7.92
CA HIS A 35 -3.97 -4.18 -8.70
C HIS A 35 -5.20 -4.96 -9.19
N PRO A 36 -6.45 -4.53 -8.92
CA PRO A 36 -7.66 -5.31 -9.22
C PRO A 36 -7.83 -5.64 -10.71
N ASP A 37 -7.23 -4.86 -11.61
CA ASP A 37 -7.19 -5.14 -13.06
C ASP A 37 -6.38 -6.40 -13.43
N ARG A 38 -5.38 -6.76 -12.60
CA ARG A 38 -4.61 -8.00 -12.76
C ARG A 38 -5.29 -9.21 -12.12
N PHE A 39 -6.32 -9.00 -11.31
CA PHE A 39 -7.03 -10.08 -10.63
C PHE A 39 -8.34 -10.42 -11.33
N PRO A 40 -8.62 -11.72 -11.55
CA PRO A 40 -9.95 -12.16 -11.96
C PRO A 40 -10.99 -11.78 -10.90
N ALA A 41 -12.27 -11.70 -11.29
CA ALA A 41 -13.36 -11.24 -10.43
C ALA A 41 -13.39 -11.92 -9.04
N ASP A 42 -13.11 -13.23 -9.00
CA ASP A 42 -13.05 -14.03 -7.77
C ASP A 42 -11.94 -13.62 -6.78
N LYS A 43 -10.90 -12.94 -7.25
CA LYS A 43 -9.76 -12.49 -6.43
C LYS A 43 -9.73 -10.97 -6.23
N ARG A 44 -10.69 -10.23 -6.78
CA ARG A 44 -10.81 -8.77 -6.58
C ARG A 44 -10.92 -8.42 -5.09
N SER A 45 -11.75 -9.13 -4.33
CA SER A 45 -11.92 -8.89 -2.90
C SER A 45 -10.62 -9.14 -2.10
N TYR A 46 -9.80 -10.11 -2.51
CA TYR A 46 -8.50 -10.36 -1.90
C TYR A 46 -7.53 -9.21 -2.19
N ALA A 47 -7.47 -8.76 -3.45
CA ALA A 47 -6.65 -7.63 -3.87
C ALA A 47 -7.05 -6.34 -3.13
N GLU A 48 -8.35 -6.08 -3.01
CA GLU A 48 -8.90 -4.91 -2.31
C GLU A 48 -8.53 -4.90 -0.81
N SER A 49 -8.67 -6.05 -0.13
CA SER A 49 -8.30 -6.18 1.28
C SER A 49 -6.80 -5.97 1.51
N ARG A 50 -5.95 -6.50 0.62
CA ARG A 50 -4.49 -6.28 0.66
C ARG A 50 -4.14 -4.82 0.40
N PHE A 51 -4.80 -4.20 -0.58
CA PHE A 51 -4.61 -2.81 -0.93
C PHE A 51 -4.98 -1.86 0.22
N LYS A 52 -6.08 -2.16 0.93
CA LYS A 52 -6.49 -1.42 2.14
C LYS A 52 -5.43 -1.50 3.24
N MET A 53 -4.90 -2.69 3.53
CA MET A 53 -3.81 -2.86 4.49
C MET A 53 -2.54 -2.09 4.10
N ILE A 54 -2.14 -2.14 2.82
CA ILE A 54 -0.96 -1.45 2.31
C ILE A 54 -1.13 0.08 2.39
N SER A 55 -2.34 0.58 2.14
CA SER A 55 -2.65 2.01 2.21
C SER A 55 -2.67 2.52 3.64
N GLU A 56 -3.22 1.76 4.58
CA GLU A 56 -3.14 2.08 6.01
C GLU A 56 -1.68 2.12 6.50
N ALA A 57 -0.88 1.14 6.11
CA ALA A 57 0.55 1.10 6.41
C ALA A 57 1.31 2.32 5.87
N TYR A 58 1.05 2.70 4.62
CA TYR A 58 1.64 3.89 4.01
C TYR A 58 1.25 5.17 4.76
N SER A 59 -0.02 5.32 5.12
CA SER A 59 -0.52 6.47 5.89
C SER A 59 0.14 6.58 7.27
N CYS A 60 0.34 5.44 7.96
CA CYS A 60 1.06 5.43 9.24
C CYS A 60 2.53 5.84 9.10
N LEU A 61 3.20 5.48 8.00
CA LEU A 61 4.62 5.75 7.79
C LEU A 61 4.92 7.11 7.16
N LEU A 62 3.92 7.72 6.51
CA LEU A 62 4.05 9.00 5.82
C LEU A 62 3.02 10.01 6.37
N PRO A 63 3.21 10.50 7.62
CA PRO A 63 2.38 11.54 8.18
C PRO A 63 2.74 12.88 7.53
N GLY A 64 2.09 13.26 6.44
CA GLY A 64 2.32 14.57 5.83
C GLY A 64 2.14 14.64 4.32
N ASN A 65 0.92 14.41 3.84
CA ASN A 65 0.49 14.73 2.48
C ASN A 65 0.79 13.69 1.38
N CYS A 66 -0.25 13.50 0.55
CA CYS A 66 -0.26 12.79 -0.72
C CYS A 66 -0.35 11.26 -0.58
N LEU A 67 -1.53 10.77 -0.15
CA LEU A 67 -2.06 9.55 -0.76
C LEU A 67 -2.05 9.79 -2.27
N PRO A 68 -1.35 8.96 -3.07
CA PRO A 68 -1.30 9.19 -4.50
C PRO A 68 -2.74 9.16 -5.05
N SER A 69 -3.13 10.12 -5.90
CA SER A 69 -4.47 10.15 -6.53
C SER A 69 -4.88 8.85 -7.23
N PHE A 70 -3.92 7.95 -7.49
CA PHE A 70 -4.19 6.58 -7.94
C PHE A 70 -5.05 5.75 -6.97
N LEU A 71 -5.04 6.06 -5.68
CA LEU A 71 -5.94 5.47 -4.68
C LEU A 71 -7.41 5.88 -4.90
N VAL A 72 -7.65 7.05 -5.49
CA VAL A 72 -9.00 7.51 -5.88
C VAL A 72 -9.42 6.86 -7.21
N LEU A 73 -8.47 6.63 -8.12
CA LEU A 73 -8.77 6.12 -9.45
C LEU A 73 -9.12 4.62 -9.49
N ALA A 74 -8.58 3.82 -8.55
CA ALA A 74 -8.87 2.38 -8.49
C ALA A 74 -10.31 2.06 -7.99
N ALA A 75 -11.07 3.05 -7.51
CA ALA A 75 -12.46 2.90 -7.08
C ALA A 75 -13.48 3.30 -8.17
N SER A 76 -13.03 3.60 -9.39
CA SER A 76 -13.90 4.07 -10.47
C SER A 76 -13.53 3.45 -11.81
N SER A 77 -13.80 2.15 -12.00
CA SER A 77 -14.02 1.50 -13.31
C SER A 77 -14.57 0.09 -13.11
#